data_AF-A0A812D5M2-F1
#
_entry.id   AF-A0A812D5M2-F1
#
_cell.length_a   1.000
_cell.length_b   1.000
_cell.length_c   1.000
_cell.angle_alpha   90.00
_cell.angle_beta   90.00
_cell.angle_gamma   90.00
#
_symmetry.space_group_name_H-M   'P 1'
#
loop_
_entity.id
_entity.type
_entity.pdbx_description
1 polymer ?
#
loop_
_entity_poly.entity_id
_entity_poly.type
_entity_poly.pdbx_seq_one_letter_code
_entity_poly.pdbx_strand_id
1 'polypeptide(L)'
;MPQSRNVVEGSDITVNCDVSDRQHIRVNQRKFQILSHLTHEFLFVIYLSIYLSIYLSPFISIYLSIYLSIYLSISVRSYLSIYLSIYLNDFSQTILKYLFYHKVIKRLFKFMCLLRINETAEVILKRPQKNDIKPGSDVILRCQITGNPPPSILWYRNKFRLFNTDKNDKIKIMEGDSRLKLSHITSSENGMYSCRAENIAGARDSMENFLLNIKEPGAPYLIEEKFTPYLLIKKGHPARLDCFMVNATRIEWFSNYEKISNSSR
;
A
#
# COMPACT_ATOMS: atom_id res chain seq x y z
N MET A 1 -71.06 45.29 -141.67
CA MET A 1 -70.44 45.43 -143.01
C MET A 1 -68.94 45.50 -142.85
N PRO A 2 -68.12 44.97 -143.76
CA PRO A 2 -68.16 43.62 -144.35
C PRO A 2 -66.74 42.97 -144.44
N GLN A 3 -66.67 41.70 -144.87
CA GLN A 3 -65.60 41.07 -145.68
C GLN A 3 -64.19 40.85 -145.05
N SER A 4 -63.42 39.80 -145.31
CA SER A 4 -63.51 38.65 -146.21
C SER A 4 -62.31 37.70 -146.00
N ARG A 5 -62.57 36.39 -146.16
CA ARG A 5 -61.77 35.33 -146.85
C ARG A 5 -60.30 35.02 -146.47
N ASN A 6 -60.15 33.72 -146.13
CA ASN A 6 -59.27 32.68 -146.72
C ASN A 6 -57.74 32.78 -146.50
N VAL A 7 -57.14 31.87 -145.72
CA VAL A 7 -56.53 30.55 -146.11
C VAL A 7 -55.20 30.78 -146.87
N VAL A 8 -54.01 30.42 -146.36
CA VAL A 8 -53.35 29.08 -146.32
C VAL A 8 -52.14 29.14 -145.33
N GLU A 9 -52.16 28.39 -144.22
CA GLU A 9 -51.32 27.22 -143.78
C GLU A 9 -49.85 27.41 -143.33
N GLY A 10 -49.56 26.76 -142.18
CA GLY A 10 -48.24 26.25 -141.74
C GLY A 10 -47.58 27.04 -140.60
N SER A 11 -47.29 26.53 -139.40
CA SER A 11 -47.34 25.19 -138.81
C SER A 11 -47.40 25.32 -137.28
N ASP A 12 -48.29 24.56 -136.64
CA ASP A 12 -48.40 24.45 -135.18
C ASP A 12 -47.18 23.74 -134.58
N ILE A 13 -46.53 24.36 -133.58
CA ILE A 13 -45.71 23.65 -132.59
C ILE A 13 -46.51 23.66 -131.29
N THR A 14 -47.24 22.58 -131.05
CA THR A 14 -47.90 22.30 -129.76
C THR A 14 -46.84 21.93 -128.71
N VAL A 15 -46.55 22.86 -127.80
CA VAL A 15 -45.80 22.54 -126.58
C VAL A 15 -46.79 21.92 -125.59
N ASN A 16 -46.74 20.59 -125.46
CA ASN A 16 -47.48 19.85 -124.45
C ASN A 16 -46.88 20.13 -123.06
N CYS A 17 -47.62 20.78 -122.17
CA CYS A 17 -47.23 20.95 -120.77
C CYS A 17 -47.37 19.61 -120.02
N ASP A 18 -46.23 19.02 -119.63
CA ASP A 18 -46.19 17.73 -118.94
C ASP A 18 -46.70 17.84 -117.49
N VAL A 19 -47.56 16.90 -117.09
CA VAL A 19 -48.18 16.78 -115.75
C VAL A 19 -47.16 16.36 -114.68
N SER A 20 -45.96 15.93 -115.09
CA SER A 20 -44.84 15.52 -114.24
C SER A 20 -44.35 16.63 -113.28
N ASP A 21 -44.39 17.91 -113.69
CA ASP A 21 -43.79 19.02 -112.93
C ASP A 21 -44.55 19.40 -111.65
N ARG A 22 -45.90 19.30 -111.62
CA ARG A 22 -46.69 19.69 -110.43
C ARG A 22 -46.53 18.72 -109.27
N GLN A 23 -46.32 17.44 -109.53
CA GLN A 23 -46.09 16.44 -108.47
C GLN A 23 -44.68 16.60 -107.89
N HIS A 24 -43.68 16.87 -108.73
CA HIS A 24 -42.30 17.13 -108.29
C HIS A 24 -42.20 18.36 -107.38
N ILE A 25 -42.91 19.46 -107.69
CA ILE A 25 -42.88 20.69 -106.87
C ILE A 25 -43.52 20.48 -105.48
N ARG A 26 -44.68 19.80 -105.39
CA ARG A 26 -45.33 19.52 -104.10
C ARG A 26 -44.53 18.58 -103.21
N VAL A 27 -43.90 17.55 -103.79
CA VAL A 27 -43.05 16.62 -103.05
C VAL A 27 -41.81 17.35 -102.52
N ASN A 28 -41.19 18.21 -103.34
CA ASN A 28 -40.04 19.02 -102.92
C ASN A 28 -40.40 20.05 -101.83
N GLN A 29 -41.57 20.68 -101.90
CA GLN A 29 -42.05 21.60 -100.85
C GLN A 29 -42.32 20.89 -99.52
N ARG A 30 -42.96 19.71 -99.54
CA ARG A 30 -43.17 18.90 -98.31
C ARG A 30 -41.86 18.39 -97.74
N LYS A 31 -40.93 17.95 -98.59
CA LYS A 31 -39.58 17.58 -98.16
C LYS A 31 -38.87 18.76 -97.49
N PHE A 32 -38.97 19.98 -98.04
CA PHE A 32 -38.34 21.18 -97.46
C PHE A 32 -38.93 21.58 -96.10
N GLN A 33 -40.25 21.53 -95.92
CA GLN A 33 -40.90 21.81 -94.64
C GLN A 33 -40.54 20.78 -93.56
N ILE A 34 -40.51 19.50 -93.93
CA ILE A 34 -40.07 18.42 -93.04
C ILE A 34 -38.58 18.59 -92.69
N LEU A 35 -37.73 18.94 -93.66
CA LEU A 35 -36.32 19.21 -93.42
C LEU A 35 -36.13 20.39 -92.45
N SER A 36 -36.89 21.48 -92.63
CA SER A 36 -36.83 22.67 -91.76
C SER A 36 -37.25 22.37 -90.32
N HIS A 37 -38.34 21.62 -90.12
CA HIS A 37 -38.78 21.22 -88.78
C HIS A 37 -37.78 20.25 -88.14
N LEU A 38 -37.26 19.29 -88.90
CA LEU A 38 -36.21 18.37 -88.44
C LEU A 38 -34.93 19.12 -88.05
N THR A 39 -34.55 20.18 -88.78
CA THR A 39 -33.39 21.00 -88.44
C THR A 39 -33.59 21.84 -87.17
N HIS A 40 -34.79 22.33 -86.91
CA HIS A 40 -35.09 23.12 -85.70
C HIS A 40 -35.07 22.26 -84.44
N GLU A 41 -35.70 21.09 -84.49
CA GLU A 41 -35.65 20.09 -83.42
C GLU A 41 -34.20 19.65 -83.15
N PHE A 42 -33.43 19.40 -84.22
CA PHE A 42 -32.02 19.03 -84.11
C PHE A 42 -31.16 20.13 -83.47
N LEU A 43 -31.36 21.40 -83.86
CA LEU A 43 -30.68 22.55 -83.27
C LEU A 43 -31.06 22.77 -81.80
N PHE A 44 -32.32 22.55 -81.43
CA PHE A 44 -32.78 22.66 -80.03
C PHE A 44 -32.18 21.58 -79.15
N VAL A 45 -32.14 20.32 -79.62
CA VAL A 45 -31.48 19.21 -78.91
C VAL A 45 -29.98 19.48 -78.77
N ILE A 46 -29.32 20.00 -79.81
CA ILE A 46 -27.91 20.41 -79.73
C ILE A 46 -27.71 21.53 -78.72
N TYR A 47 -28.53 22.58 -78.74
CA TYR A 47 -28.42 23.67 -77.77
C TYR A 47 -28.63 23.19 -76.33
N LEU A 48 -29.66 22.38 -76.07
CA LEU A 48 -29.96 21.86 -74.74
C LEU A 48 -28.85 20.92 -74.25
N SER A 49 -28.32 20.05 -75.11
CA SER A 49 -27.21 19.16 -74.76
C SER A 49 -25.93 19.95 -74.48
N ILE A 50 -25.61 20.99 -75.27
CA ILE A 50 -24.49 21.89 -75.03
C ILE A 50 -24.68 22.65 -73.72
N TYR A 51 -25.86 23.21 -73.44
CA TYR A 51 -26.14 23.93 -72.20
C TYR A 51 -26.02 23.01 -70.97
N LEU A 52 -26.59 21.81 -71.04
CA LEU A 52 -26.56 20.84 -69.95
C LEU A 52 -25.15 20.33 -69.68
N SER A 53 -24.38 20.05 -70.73
CA SER A 53 -23.02 19.48 -70.62
C SER A 53 -21.94 20.51 -70.32
N ILE A 54 -22.02 21.72 -70.89
CA ILE A 54 -20.97 22.74 -70.76
C ILE A 54 -21.24 23.70 -69.59
N TYR A 55 -22.50 24.01 -69.29
CA TYR A 55 -22.84 24.97 -68.24
C TYR A 55 -23.35 24.31 -66.98
N LEU A 56 -24.42 23.51 -67.05
CA LEU A 56 -25.12 23.04 -65.84
C LEU A 56 -24.35 21.93 -65.10
N SER A 57 -23.89 20.90 -65.82
CA SER A 57 -23.17 19.76 -65.23
C SER A 57 -21.84 20.18 -64.58
N PRO A 58 -20.97 20.99 -65.21
CA PRO A 58 -19.73 21.44 -64.59
C PRO A 58 -20.00 22.36 -63.40
N PHE A 59 -20.99 23.26 -63.48
CA PHE A 59 -21.36 24.13 -62.37
C PHE A 59 -21.81 23.34 -61.14
N ILE A 60 -22.72 22.37 -61.31
CA ILE A 60 -23.20 21.52 -60.21
C ILE A 60 -22.06 20.67 -59.64
N SER A 61 -21.22 20.08 -60.50
CA SER A 61 -20.09 19.24 -60.09
C SER A 61 -19.05 20.03 -59.28
N ILE A 62 -18.69 21.23 -59.75
CA ILE A 62 -17.75 22.13 -59.06
C ILE A 62 -18.35 22.62 -57.74
N TYR A 63 -19.61 23.04 -57.73
CA TYR A 63 -20.29 23.48 -56.51
C TYR A 63 -20.36 22.35 -55.47
N LEU A 64 -20.79 21.15 -55.89
CA LEU A 64 -20.92 20.00 -54.99
C LEU A 64 -19.56 19.51 -54.48
N SER A 65 -18.53 19.46 -55.34
CA SER A 65 -17.19 19.03 -54.95
C SER A 65 -16.53 20.01 -53.99
N ILE A 66 -16.61 21.32 -54.23
CA ILE A 66 -16.07 22.35 -53.35
C ILE A 66 -16.84 22.37 -52.03
N TYR A 67 -18.18 22.41 -52.07
CA TYR A 67 -18.99 22.43 -50.87
C TYR A 67 -18.77 21.18 -50.02
N LEU A 68 -18.79 19.98 -50.61
CA LEU A 68 -18.61 18.73 -49.90
C LEU A 68 -17.19 18.59 -49.35
N SER A 69 -16.16 18.96 -50.12
CA SER A 69 -14.77 18.87 -49.66
C SER A 69 -14.47 19.84 -48.53
N ILE A 70 -14.94 21.09 -48.62
CA ILE A 70 -14.75 22.10 -47.57
C ILE A 70 -15.56 21.73 -46.34
N TYR A 71 -16.84 21.39 -46.50
CA TYR A 71 -17.70 21.01 -45.39
C TYR A 71 -17.17 19.76 -44.66
N LEU A 72 -16.80 18.72 -45.41
CA LEU A 72 -16.27 17.48 -44.83
C LEU A 72 -14.91 17.72 -44.18
N SER A 73 -13.99 18.46 -44.82
CA SER A 73 -12.66 18.71 -44.26
C SER A 73 -12.71 19.56 -42.99
N ILE A 74 -13.50 20.63 -42.98
CA ILE A 74 -13.66 21.48 -41.80
C ILE A 74 -14.37 20.70 -40.69
N SER A 75 -15.51 20.07 -40.99
CA SER A 75 -16.31 19.36 -39.98
C SER A 75 -15.56 18.18 -39.37
N VAL A 76 -14.87 17.37 -40.18
CA VAL A 76 -14.08 16.23 -39.68
C VAL A 76 -12.88 16.72 -38.88
N ARG A 77 -12.17 17.75 -39.36
CA ARG A 77 -11.00 18.29 -38.65
C ARG A 77 -11.37 18.95 -37.33
N SER A 78 -12.46 19.74 -37.30
CA SER A 78 -12.93 20.39 -36.09
C SER A 78 -13.47 19.36 -35.09
N TYR A 79 -14.29 18.42 -35.54
CA TYR A 79 -14.81 17.35 -34.69
C TYR A 79 -13.70 16.49 -34.10
N LEU A 80 -12.76 16.02 -34.94
CA LEU A 80 -11.64 15.20 -34.48
C LEU A 80 -10.73 15.96 -33.52
N SER A 81 -10.42 17.23 -33.80
CA SER A 81 -9.58 18.06 -32.93
C SER A 81 -10.23 18.29 -31.57
N ILE A 82 -11.52 18.61 -31.54
CA ILE A 82 -12.26 18.84 -30.29
C ILE A 82 -12.37 17.53 -29.51
N TYR A 83 -12.78 16.45 -30.16
CA TYR A 83 -12.89 15.13 -29.55
C TYR A 83 -11.56 14.65 -28.96
N LEU A 84 -10.47 14.76 -29.73
CA LEU A 84 -9.14 14.35 -29.29
C LEU A 84 -8.63 15.24 -28.15
N SER A 85 -8.91 16.54 -28.19
CA SER A 85 -8.51 17.47 -27.12
C SER A 85 -9.23 17.20 -25.80
N ILE A 86 -10.55 16.97 -25.82
CA ILE A 86 -11.33 16.64 -24.63
C ILE A 86 -10.91 15.28 -24.09
N TYR A 87 -10.82 14.27 -24.97
CA TYR A 87 -10.51 12.92 -24.55
C TYR A 87 -9.08 12.79 -24.02
N LEU A 88 -8.07 13.37 -24.69
CA LEU A 88 -6.70 13.32 -24.19
C LEU A 88 -6.52 14.14 -22.92
N ASN A 89 -7.15 15.31 -22.79
CA ASN A 89 -6.94 16.18 -21.64
C ASN A 89 -7.68 15.67 -20.38
N ASP A 90 -8.96 15.32 -20.50
CA ASP A 90 -9.75 14.86 -19.35
C ASP A 90 -9.35 13.46 -18.90
N PHE A 91 -9.07 12.55 -19.84
CA PHE A 91 -8.70 11.17 -19.51
C PHE A 91 -7.27 11.12 -18.94
N SER A 92 -6.32 11.87 -19.51
CA SER A 92 -4.93 11.87 -18.99
C SER A 92 -4.85 12.48 -17.59
N GLN A 93 -5.54 13.59 -17.32
CA GLN A 93 -5.54 14.23 -16.00
C GLN A 93 -6.21 13.35 -14.94
N THR A 94 -7.30 12.67 -15.29
CA THR A 94 -7.99 11.76 -14.38
C THR A 94 -7.14 10.54 -14.05
N ILE A 95 -6.47 9.94 -15.05
CA ILE A 95 -5.55 8.82 -14.83
C ILE A 95 -4.33 9.25 -14.03
N LEU A 96 -3.73 10.40 -14.32
CA LEU A 96 -2.57 10.90 -13.56
C LEU A 96 -2.94 11.18 -12.11
N LYS A 97 -4.11 11.78 -11.84
CA LYS A 97 -4.63 11.96 -10.48
C LYS A 97 -4.87 10.62 -9.78
N TYR A 98 -5.50 9.65 -10.45
CA TYR A 98 -5.74 8.31 -9.90
C TYR A 98 -4.41 7.58 -9.60
N LEU A 99 -3.45 7.60 -10.52
CA LEU A 99 -2.14 6.99 -10.34
C LEU A 99 -1.33 7.71 -9.24
N PHE A 100 -1.41 9.03 -9.14
CA PHE A 100 -0.79 9.80 -8.06
C PHE A 100 -1.43 9.44 -6.71
N TYR A 101 -2.76 9.42 -6.63
CA TYR A 101 -3.50 9.07 -5.42
C TYR A 101 -3.18 7.63 -4.97
N HIS A 102 -3.15 6.67 -5.88
CA HIS A 102 -2.78 5.29 -5.57
C HIS A 102 -1.30 5.13 -5.21
N LYS A 103 -0.37 5.86 -5.85
CA LYS A 103 1.04 5.92 -5.45
C LYS A 103 1.21 6.52 -4.05
N VAL A 104 0.48 7.60 -3.74
CA VAL A 104 0.49 8.26 -2.44
C VAL A 104 -0.12 7.34 -1.38
N ILE A 105 -1.27 6.71 -1.63
CA ILE A 105 -1.87 5.72 -0.72
C ILE A 105 -0.95 4.53 -0.51
N LYS A 106 -0.33 3.98 -1.56
CA LYS A 106 0.65 2.89 -1.40
C LYS A 106 1.87 3.33 -0.61
N ARG A 107 2.36 4.56 -0.83
CA ARG A 107 3.45 5.13 -0.02
C ARG A 107 3.03 5.36 1.42
N LEU A 108 1.84 5.90 1.68
CA LEU A 108 1.27 6.13 3.00
C LEU A 108 1.00 4.81 3.72
N PHE A 109 0.46 3.80 3.03
CA PHE A 109 0.26 2.46 3.58
C PHE A 109 1.61 1.79 3.88
N LYS A 110 2.57 1.87 2.96
CA LYS A 110 3.95 1.39 3.20
C LYS A 110 4.60 2.13 4.38
N PHE A 111 4.39 3.43 4.49
CA PHE A 111 4.91 4.26 5.59
C PHE A 111 4.21 3.94 6.93
N MET A 112 2.89 3.75 6.95
CA MET A 112 2.14 3.30 8.12
C MET A 112 2.56 1.88 8.54
N CYS A 113 2.81 0.98 7.60
CA CYS A 113 3.35 -0.35 7.88
C CYS A 113 4.77 -0.28 8.44
N LEU A 114 5.65 0.57 7.88
CA LEU A 114 7.00 0.77 8.40
C LEU A 114 6.99 1.41 9.80
N LEU A 115 6.09 2.35 10.06
CA LEU A 115 5.90 2.96 11.38
C LEU A 115 5.43 1.94 12.43
N ARG A 116 4.63 0.93 12.06
CA ARG A 116 4.22 -0.16 12.97
C ARG A 116 5.33 -1.15 13.30
N ILE A 117 6.40 -1.24 12.50
CA ILE A 117 7.47 -2.22 12.69
C ILE A 117 8.57 -1.72 13.64
N ASN A 118 8.57 -0.43 14.02
CA ASN A 118 9.67 0.17 14.79
C ASN A 118 9.49 0.18 16.32
N GLU A 119 8.62 -0.65 16.88
CA GLU A 119 8.59 -0.86 18.33
C GLU A 119 9.62 -1.94 18.69
N THR A 120 10.89 -1.55 18.76
CA THR A 120 11.92 -2.41 19.35
C THR A 120 11.59 -2.58 20.83
N ALA A 121 11.00 -3.72 21.19
CA ALA A 121 10.74 -4.07 22.58
C ALA A 121 12.07 -4.10 23.35
N GLU A 122 12.24 -3.16 24.28
CA GLU A 122 13.34 -3.18 25.24
C GLU A 122 12.92 -4.03 26.44
N VAL A 123 13.74 -5.02 26.79
CA VAL A 123 13.52 -5.94 27.91
C VAL A 123 14.62 -5.71 28.93
N ILE A 124 14.30 -5.02 30.03
CA ILE A 124 15.26 -4.68 31.08
C ILE A 124 14.93 -5.45 32.35
N LEU A 125 15.86 -6.30 32.79
CA LEU A 125 15.75 -6.97 34.09
C LEU A 125 16.29 -6.06 35.21
N LYS A 126 15.42 -5.62 36.11
CA LYS A 126 15.81 -4.83 37.29
C LYS A 126 16.29 -5.74 38.41
N ARG A 127 17.44 -5.37 38.98
CA ARG A 127 18.05 -5.99 40.16
C ARG A 127 17.14 -5.82 41.39
N PRO A 128 17.20 -6.74 42.37
CA PRO A 128 16.48 -6.58 43.62
C PRO A 128 16.99 -5.34 44.39
N GLN A 129 16.13 -4.73 45.21
CA GLN A 129 16.49 -3.53 45.97
C GLN A 129 17.52 -3.78 47.08
N LYS A 130 17.69 -5.03 47.54
CA LYS A 130 18.67 -5.40 48.55
C LYS A 130 19.95 -5.89 47.89
N ASN A 131 21.07 -5.21 48.16
CA ASN A 131 22.39 -5.55 47.60
C ASN A 131 22.99 -6.82 48.26
N ASP A 132 22.74 -7.04 49.56
CA ASP A 132 23.23 -8.22 50.29
C ASP A 132 22.09 -9.21 50.58
N ILE A 133 22.11 -10.32 49.84
CA ILE A 133 21.10 -11.36 49.92
C ILE A 133 21.59 -12.48 50.85
N LYS A 134 20.92 -12.63 51.99
CA LYS A 134 21.21 -13.68 52.99
C LYS A 134 20.32 -14.91 52.76
N PRO A 135 20.74 -16.12 53.19
CA PRO A 135 19.88 -17.28 53.17
C PRO A 135 18.63 -17.06 54.03
N GLY A 136 17.51 -17.65 53.61
CA GLY A 136 16.19 -17.52 54.23
C GLY A 136 15.44 -16.23 53.86
N SER A 137 16.05 -15.31 53.13
CA SER A 137 15.39 -14.07 52.67
C SER A 137 14.43 -14.32 51.51
N ASP A 138 13.65 -13.29 51.16
CA ASP A 138 12.81 -13.27 49.96
C ASP A 138 13.44 -12.32 48.93
N VAL A 139 13.44 -12.74 47.65
CA VAL A 139 13.96 -11.95 46.53
C VAL A 139 12.86 -11.72 45.51
N ILE A 140 12.74 -10.48 45.04
CA ILE A 140 11.79 -10.10 43.98
C ILE A 140 12.57 -9.51 42.82
N LEU A 141 12.51 -10.18 41.67
CA LEU A 141 13.03 -9.67 40.40
C LEU A 141 11.89 -9.03 39.62
N ARG A 142 12.18 -7.93 38.91
CA ARG A 142 11.20 -7.20 38.10
C ARG A 142 11.73 -7.05 36.68
N CYS A 143 10.93 -7.42 35.69
CA CYS A 143 11.28 -7.21 34.29
C CYS A 143 10.48 -5.98 33.79
N GLN A 144 11.15 -4.93 33.34
CA GLN A 144 10.52 -3.76 32.74
C GLN A 144 10.59 -3.90 31.22
N ILE A 145 9.42 -3.97 30.61
CA ILE A 145 9.27 -4.29 29.19
C ILE A 145 8.26 -3.36 28.55
N THR A 146 8.51 -2.98 27.30
CA THR A 146 7.54 -2.32 26.43
C THR A 146 7.33 -3.16 25.17
N GLY A 147 6.10 -3.22 24.66
CA GLY A 147 5.82 -3.88 23.39
C GLY A 147 4.34 -3.82 23.02
N ASN A 148 4.05 -3.88 21.72
CA ASN A 148 2.70 -3.83 21.17
C ASN A 148 2.45 -5.00 20.22
N PRO A 149 1.42 -5.84 20.48
CA PRO A 149 0.59 -5.88 21.69
C PRO A 149 1.41 -6.16 22.97
N PRO A 150 0.88 -5.86 24.17
CA PRO A 150 1.57 -6.12 25.44
C PRO A 150 2.10 -7.56 25.51
N PRO A 151 3.42 -7.78 25.72
CA PRO A 151 3.99 -9.11 25.70
C PRO A 151 3.75 -9.88 27.00
N SER A 152 3.71 -11.20 26.88
CA SER A 152 3.77 -12.13 28.02
C SER A 152 5.23 -12.31 28.48
N ILE A 153 5.43 -12.67 29.75
CA ILE A 153 6.76 -12.76 30.35
C ILE A 153 7.03 -14.16 30.83
N LEU A 154 8.17 -14.68 30.39
CA LEU A 154 8.69 -15.98 30.75
C LEU A 154 9.98 -15.80 31.55
N TRP A 155 10.11 -16.53 32.66
CA TRP A 155 11.28 -16.48 33.51
C TRP A 155 12.15 -17.72 33.33
N TYR A 156 13.47 -17.54 33.40
CA TYR A 156 14.44 -18.60 33.24
C TYR A 156 15.49 -18.57 34.35
N ARG A 157 15.97 -19.75 34.75
CA ARG A 157 17.13 -19.94 35.62
C ARG A 157 18.10 -20.89 34.94
N ASN A 158 19.34 -20.47 34.74
CA ASN A 158 20.36 -21.25 34.03
C ASN A 158 19.86 -21.76 32.66
N LYS A 159 19.11 -20.92 31.94
CA LYS A 159 18.45 -21.23 30.64
C LYS A 159 17.26 -22.21 30.70
N PHE A 160 16.87 -22.69 31.88
CA PHE A 160 15.67 -23.51 32.05
C PHE A 160 14.47 -22.66 32.43
N ARG A 161 13.32 -22.89 31.79
CA ARG A 161 12.07 -22.16 32.05
C ARG A 161 11.56 -22.48 33.45
N LEU A 162 11.18 -21.43 34.19
CA LEU A 162 10.56 -21.53 35.50
C LEU A 162 9.04 -21.51 35.39
N PHE A 163 8.38 -22.15 36.36
CA PHE A 163 6.93 -22.20 36.50
C PHE A 163 6.56 -21.96 37.97
N ASN A 164 5.30 -21.58 38.21
CA ASN A 164 4.78 -21.47 39.57
C ASN A 164 4.84 -22.83 40.28
N THR A 165 5.18 -22.80 41.57
CA THR A 165 5.28 -24.02 42.39
C THR A 165 4.11 -24.09 43.37
N ASP A 166 3.22 -25.07 43.20
CA ASP A 166 1.95 -25.15 43.97
C ASP A 166 2.12 -25.60 45.42
N LYS A 167 3.17 -26.36 45.75
CA LYS A 167 3.28 -27.00 47.08
C LYS A 167 3.92 -26.13 48.17
N ASN A 168 4.80 -25.21 47.82
CA ASN A 168 5.60 -24.44 48.79
C ASN A 168 5.63 -22.92 48.51
N ASP A 169 4.93 -22.42 47.49
CA ASP A 169 4.95 -21.00 47.07
C ASP A 169 6.39 -20.42 46.91
N LYS A 170 7.37 -21.31 46.70
CA LYS A 170 8.81 -20.98 46.65
C LYS A 170 9.13 -20.12 45.43
N ILE A 171 8.46 -20.39 44.31
CA ILE A 171 8.56 -19.66 43.06
C ILE A 171 7.16 -19.17 42.69
N LYS A 172 7.00 -17.85 42.62
CA LYS A 172 5.73 -17.21 42.25
C LYS A 172 5.95 -16.14 41.18
N ILE A 173 5.43 -16.40 40.00
CA ILE A 173 5.42 -15.52 38.83
C ILE A 173 4.09 -14.77 38.83
N MET A 174 4.17 -13.45 38.86
CA MET A 174 3.02 -12.55 38.82
C MET A 174 2.97 -11.90 37.44
N GLU A 175 2.12 -12.43 36.56
CA GLU A 175 2.05 -12.01 35.14
C GLU A 175 1.69 -10.53 34.98
N GLY A 176 0.77 -10.00 35.79
CA GLY A 176 0.31 -8.60 35.69
C GLY A 176 1.39 -7.56 36.02
N ASP A 177 2.33 -7.87 36.91
CA ASP A 177 3.35 -6.92 37.36
C ASP A 177 4.76 -7.25 36.85
N SER A 178 4.91 -8.25 35.98
CA SER A 178 6.21 -8.65 35.44
C SER A 178 7.22 -9.04 36.53
N ARG A 179 6.77 -9.72 37.60
CA ARG A 179 7.61 -10.04 38.77
C ARG A 179 7.78 -11.54 38.99
N LEU A 180 9.00 -11.90 39.41
CA LEU A 180 9.34 -13.21 39.95
C LEU A 180 9.67 -13.07 41.43
N LYS A 181 8.87 -13.70 42.29
CA LYS A 181 9.15 -13.82 43.72
C LYS A 181 9.76 -15.18 44.01
N LEU A 182 10.91 -15.16 44.69
CA LEU A 182 11.56 -16.32 45.30
C LEU A 182 11.44 -16.17 46.83
N SER A 183 10.83 -17.15 47.49
CA SER A 183 10.60 -17.13 48.94
C SER A 183 11.58 -18.06 49.66
N HIS A 184 12.06 -17.67 50.83
CA HIS A 184 12.97 -18.48 51.68
C HIS A 184 14.15 -19.10 50.91
N ILE A 185 14.91 -18.26 50.21
CA ILE A 185 15.98 -18.72 49.32
C ILE A 185 17.19 -19.30 50.07
N THR A 186 17.76 -20.38 49.54
CA THR A 186 19.01 -21.01 50.01
C THR A 186 20.02 -21.10 48.86
N SER A 187 21.21 -21.64 49.11
CA SER A 187 22.25 -21.81 48.07
C SER A 187 21.79 -22.62 46.85
N SER A 188 20.76 -23.46 46.99
CA SER A 188 20.17 -24.21 45.86
C SER A 188 19.44 -23.33 44.84
N GLU A 189 19.11 -22.08 45.20
CA GLU A 189 18.51 -21.12 44.28
C GLU A 189 19.52 -20.33 43.47
N ASN A 190 20.82 -20.50 43.73
CA ASN A 190 21.88 -19.83 43.00
C ASN A 190 21.81 -20.14 41.50
N GLY A 191 22.16 -19.13 40.70
CA GLY A 191 22.15 -19.24 39.26
C GLY A 191 21.91 -17.92 38.55
N MET A 192 21.93 -17.99 37.23
CA MET A 192 21.70 -16.84 36.36
C MET A 192 20.23 -16.77 35.96
N TYR A 193 19.56 -15.69 36.34
CA TYR A 193 18.16 -15.42 36.06
C TYR A 193 18.03 -14.47 34.88
N SER A 194 17.09 -14.77 33.98
CA SER A 194 16.74 -13.94 32.84
C SER A 194 15.22 -13.94 32.61
N CYS A 195 14.72 -12.91 31.92
CA CYS A 195 13.33 -12.85 31.46
C CYS A 195 13.29 -12.78 29.93
N ARG A 196 12.26 -13.39 29.35
CA ARG A 196 11.92 -13.32 27.92
C ARG A 196 10.54 -12.74 27.77
N ALA A 197 10.40 -11.74 26.91
CA ALA A 197 9.13 -11.15 26.52
C ALA A 197 8.70 -11.73 25.16
N GLU A 198 7.43 -12.13 25.04
CA GLU A 198 6.88 -12.73 23.82
C GLU A 198 5.49 -12.18 23.46
N ASN A 199 5.32 -11.76 22.21
CA ASN A 199 4.05 -11.38 21.61
C ASN A 199 3.99 -11.82 20.13
N ILE A 200 2.92 -11.46 19.41
CA ILE A 200 2.76 -11.79 17.98
C ILE A 200 3.81 -11.13 17.06
N ALA A 201 4.48 -10.06 17.51
CA ALA A 201 5.51 -9.38 16.75
C ALA A 201 6.89 -10.05 16.92
N GLY A 202 7.08 -10.87 17.96
CA GLY A 202 8.26 -11.68 18.16
C GLY A 202 8.60 -11.89 19.64
N ALA A 203 9.85 -12.31 19.87
CA ALA A 203 10.39 -12.54 21.21
C ALA A 203 11.74 -11.83 21.41
N ARG A 204 11.99 -11.38 22.65
CA ARG A 204 13.24 -10.74 23.07
C ARG A 204 13.62 -11.19 24.48
N ASP A 205 14.91 -11.45 24.67
CA ASP A 205 15.50 -11.75 25.98
C ASP A 205 15.97 -10.46 26.67
N SER A 206 16.09 -10.50 28.00
CA SER A 206 16.67 -9.41 28.78
C SER A 206 18.09 -9.09 28.34
N MET A 207 18.40 -7.80 28.19
CA MET A 207 19.73 -7.34 27.81
C MET A 207 20.81 -7.66 28.86
N GLU A 208 20.44 -7.59 30.14
CA GLU A 208 21.28 -8.00 31.27
C GLU A 208 20.61 -9.13 32.04
N ASN A 209 21.42 -10.10 32.47
CA ASN A 209 20.99 -11.19 33.35
C ASN A 209 21.39 -10.92 34.80
N PHE A 210 20.64 -11.46 35.75
CA PHE A 210 20.94 -11.32 37.18
C PHE A 210 21.56 -12.61 37.74
N LEU A 211 22.80 -12.53 38.25
CA LEU A 211 23.44 -13.64 38.95
C LEU A 211 23.05 -13.61 40.43
N LEU A 212 22.22 -14.55 40.86
CA LEU A 212 21.94 -14.78 42.28
C LEU A 212 23.05 -15.67 42.86
N ASN A 213 23.77 -15.12 43.84
CA ASN A 213 24.85 -15.82 44.54
C ASN A 213 24.72 -15.63 46.05
N ILE A 214 24.06 -16.59 46.70
CA ILE A 214 23.87 -16.66 48.13
C ILE A 214 25.05 -17.42 48.72
N LYS A 215 25.82 -16.73 49.57
CA LYS A 215 26.85 -17.34 50.39
C LYS A 215 26.20 -17.82 51.68
N GLU A 216 26.27 -19.12 51.94
CA GLU A 216 25.87 -19.64 53.25
C GLU A 216 26.86 -19.13 54.32
N PRO A 217 26.38 -18.76 55.52
CA PRO A 217 27.28 -18.43 56.62
C PRO A 217 28.14 -19.66 56.92
N GLY A 218 29.46 -19.46 56.98
CA GLY A 218 30.38 -20.53 57.37
C GLY A 218 30.09 -21.00 58.79
N ALA A 219 30.62 -22.18 59.15
CA ALA A 219 30.47 -22.71 60.50
C ALA A 219 30.92 -21.69 61.57
N PRO A 220 30.25 -21.64 62.74
CA PRO A 220 30.70 -20.79 63.84
C PRO A 220 32.10 -21.22 64.28
N TYR A 221 33.01 -20.26 64.44
CA TYR A 221 34.34 -20.52 64.98
C TYR A 221 34.75 -19.46 66.00
N LEU A 222 35.56 -19.89 66.97
CA LEU A 222 36.10 -19.04 68.03
C LEU A 222 37.38 -18.36 67.54
N ILE A 223 37.52 -17.06 67.80
CA ILE A 223 38.79 -16.36 67.65
C ILE A 223 39.61 -16.60 68.91
N GLU A 224 40.35 -17.70 68.96
CA GLU A 224 41.11 -18.14 70.15
C GLU A 224 42.12 -17.08 70.63
N GLU A 225 42.74 -16.34 69.72
CA GLU A 225 43.69 -15.27 70.04
C GLU A 225 43.08 -14.15 70.91
N LYS A 226 41.76 -14.00 70.89
CA LYS A 226 41.04 -12.98 71.67
C LYS A 226 40.40 -13.53 72.94
N PHE A 227 40.63 -14.81 73.25
CA PHE A 227 40.09 -15.46 74.42
C PHE A 227 41.15 -15.54 75.53
N THR A 228 40.80 -15.13 76.74
CA THR A 228 41.66 -15.28 77.93
C THR A 228 41.37 -16.63 78.60
N PRO A 229 42.28 -17.64 78.51
CA PRO A 229 42.00 -19.00 78.95
C PRO A 229 41.89 -19.15 80.48
N TYR A 230 42.48 -18.24 81.25
CA TYR A 230 42.34 -18.18 82.70
C TYR A 230 42.37 -16.73 83.19
N LEU A 231 41.65 -16.46 84.28
CA LEU A 231 41.60 -15.15 84.93
C LEU A 231 41.87 -15.31 86.42
N LEU A 232 42.88 -14.60 86.95
CA LEU A 232 43.19 -14.55 88.38
C LEU A 232 42.51 -13.33 88.98
N ILE A 233 41.49 -13.55 89.81
CA ILE A 233 40.65 -12.48 90.36
C ILE A 233 40.80 -12.47 91.88
N LYS A 234 40.87 -11.27 92.48
CA LYS A 234 40.82 -11.13 93.93
C LYS A 234 39.41 -11.41 94.44
N LYS A 235 39.31 -12.11 95.58
CA LYS A 235 38.02 -12.42 96.23
C LYS A 235 37.17 -11.16 96.38
N GLY A 236 35.91 -11.25 95.98
CA GLY A 236 34.94 -10.14 96.04
C GLY A 236 34.99 -9.14 94.87
N HIS A 237 35.96 -9.26 93.96
CA HIS A 237 36.02 -8.41 92.76
C HIS A 237 35.25 -9.04 91.59
N PRO A 238 34.59 -8.24 90.75
CA PRO A 238 33.86 -8.76 89.59
C PRO A 238 34.82 -9.26 88.51
N ALA A 239 34.39 -10.30 87.80
CA ALA A 239 35.10 -10.87 86.67
C ALA A 239 34.29 -10.66 85.38
N ARG A 240 35.00 -10.46 84.28
CA ARG A 240 34.39 -10.36 82.95
C ARG A 240 35.11 -11.33 82.02
N LEU A 241 34.31 -12.13 81.31
CA LEU A 241 34.78 -13.03 80.27
C LEU A 241 34.20 -12.51 78.95
N ASP A 242 35.08 -12.24 78.00
CA ASP A 242 34.69 -11.86 76.65
C ASP A 242 34.97 -13.05 75.70
N CYS A 243 34.07 -13.27 74.75
CA CYS A 243 34.18 -14.32 73.76
C CYS A 243 33.87 -13.73 72.38
N PHE A 244 34.75 -13.98 71.41
CA PHE A 244 34.63 -13.47 70.05
C PHE A 244 34.39 -14.62 69.09
N MET A 245 33.13 -14.83 68.73
CA MET A 245 32.72 -15.84 67.77
C MET A 245 32.42 -15.19 66.41
N VAL A 246 32.86 -15.81 65.33
CA VAL A 246 32.47 -15.45 63.95
C VAL A 246 31.37 -16.39 63.50
N ASN A 247 30.38 -15.86 62.77
CA ASN A 247 29.23 -16.60 62.24
C ASN A 247 28.35 -17.33 63.29
N ALA A 248 28.54 -17.08 64.59
CA ALA A 248 27.66 -17.60 65.63
C ALA A 248 26.35 -16.80 65.69
N THR A 249 25.22 -17.49 65.60
CA THR A 249 23.88 -16.89 65.74
C THR A 249 23.37 -16.91 67.18
N ARG A 250 23.94 -17.79 68.02
CA ARG A 250 23.58 -17.96 69.43
C ARG A 250 24.83 -18.31 70.23
N ILE A 251 25.04 -17.64 71.35
CA ILE A 251 26.16 -17.85 72.27
C ILE A 251 25.58 -18.22 73.64
N GLU A 252 26.10 -19.28 74.25
CA GLU A 252 25.68 -19.75 75.57
C GLU A 252 26.91 -19.97 76.44
N TRP A 253 26.83 -19.57 77.71
CA TRP A 253 27.90 -19.75 78.68
C TRP A 253 27.58 -20.92 79.60
N PHE A 254 28.60 -21.70 79.92
CA PHE A 254 28.52 -22.85 80.82
C PHE A 254 29.54 -22.71 81.94
N SER A 255 29.14 -23.07 83.16
CA SER A 255 30.01 -23.19 84.33
C SER A 255 29.88 -24.60 84.86
N ASN A 256 30.99 -25.35 84.94
CA ASN A 256 31.00 -26.76 85.38
C ASN A 256 29.94 -27.62 84.67
N TYR A 257 29.82 -27.47 83.35
CA TYR A 257 28.83 -28.14 82.49
C TYR A 257 27.37 -27.73 82.69
N GLU A 258 27.08 -26.81 83.61
CA GLU A 258 25.74 -26.26 83.78
C GLU A 258 25.61 -24.95 83.02
N LYS A 259 24.48 -24.79 82.32
CA LYS A 259 24.18 -23.58 81.57
C LYS A 259 23.92 -22.42 82.52
N ILE A 260 24.65 -21.33 82.31
CA ILE A 260 24.43 -20.09 83.06
C ILE A 260 23.21 -19.38 82.47
N SER A 261 22.17 -19.18 83.27
CA SER A 261 21.08 -18.27 82.93
C SER A 261 21.41 -16.86 83.42
N ASN A 262 20.94 -15.83 82.71
CA ASN A 262 21.05 -14.46 83.21
C ASN A 262 20.29 -14.36 84.53
N SER A 263 20.99 -14.15 85.64
CA SER A 263 20.36 -13.68 86.86
C SER A 263 20.02 -12.21 86.67
N SER A 264 18.74 -11.89 86.48
CA SER A 264 18.23 -10.53 86.62
C SER A 264 18.48 -10.08 88.06
N ARG A 265 19.47 -9.21 88.25
CA ARG A 265 19.69 -8.43 89.47
C ARG A 265 19.58 -6.96 89.15
#